data_AF-A0AAX6DKP9-F1
#
_entry.id   AF-A0AAX6DKP9-F1
#
_cell.length_a   1.000
_cell.length_b   1.000
_cell.length_c   1.000
_cell.angle_alpha   90.00
_cell.angle_beta   90.00
_cell.angle_gamma   90.00
#
_symmetry.space_group_name_H-M   'P 1'
#
loop_
_entity.id
_entity.type
_entity.pdbx_description
1 polymer ?
#
loop_
_entity_poly.entity_id
_entity_poly.type
_entity_poly.pdbx_seq_one_letter_code
_entity_poly.pdbx_strand_id
1 'polypeptide(L)'
;MAFTVTMMSWSIVEYGKQLAASGELGHAIKAVKWGTDYLIKAHPEPNVLYGEVGDGDTDHHCWQRPEDMTTSRRAYRIDTSHPGSDLAGETAAAMASASMVFRHHNPAYSNELLNHAKQLFKFADKYRGKYDSSITVAQKYYRSVSGYADELLWAAAWLYQATNDHYYLDYLGNNGDALGGTGWAMTEFGWDVKYAGVQVLVSKFLLQGKAGPHSAAFAKYQQKADYFMCSCLGKGSRNVQRTPGGLIYRQRWNNLQFVTSASFLLSVYSDYLQSAGMHSHCSSGPVAPSELLTFAKSQVDYILVTTQEPLATW
;
A
#
# COMPACT_ATOMS: atom_id res chain seq x y z
N MET A 1 4.56 -0.01 9.88
CA MET A 1 5.07 -1.39 9.65
C MET A 1 4.21 -2.18 8.68
N ALA A 2 2.90 -2.35 8.93
CA ALA A 2 2.02 -3.15 8.06
C ALA A 2 2.07 -2.73 6.57
N PHE A 3 1.96 -1.42 6.30
CA PHE A 3 2.11 -0.88 4.93
C PHE A 3 3.41 -1.31 4.23
N THR A 4 4.54 -1.30 4.94
CA THR A 4 5.83 -1.75 4.40
C THR A 4 5.77 -3.23 4.02
N VAL A 5 5.20 -4.09 4.88
CA VAL A 5 5.02 -5.52 4.60
C VAL A 5 4.12 -5.73 3.38
N THR A 6 3.03 -4.97 3.25
CA THR A 6 2.16 -5.00 2.08
C THR A 6 2.93 -4.64 0.81
N MET A 7 3.69 -3.54 0.82
CA MET A 7 4.46 -3.08 -0.35
C MET A 7 5.59 -4.03 -0.74
N MET A 8 6.30 -4.59 0.23
CA MET A 8 7.32 -5.62 -0.03
C MET A 8 6.70 -6.88 -0.62
N SER A 9 5.55 -7.32 -0.08
CA SER A 9 4.82 -8.48 -0.60
C SER A 9 4.30 -8.22 -2.01
N TRP A 10 3.72 -7.05 -2.28
CA TRP A 10 3.28 -6.66 -3.62
C TRP A 10 4.44 -6.67 -4.62
N SER A 11 5.59 -6.12 -4.23
CA SER A 11 6.79 -6.12 -5.07
C SER A 11 7.26 -7.53 -5.42
N ILE A 12 7.21 -8.48 -4.47
CA ILE A 12 7.56 -9.88 -4.74
C ILE A 12 6.50 -10.54 -5.63
N VAL A 13 5.21 -10.23 -5.45
CA VAL A 13 4.12 -10.78 -6.27
C VAL A 13 4.24 -10.34 -7.73
N GLU A 14 4.56 -9.07 -8.02
CA GLU A 14 4.71 -8.59 -9.40
C GLU A 14 6.09 -8.93 -9.99
N TYR A 15 7.16 -8.76 -9.21
CA TYR A 15 8.54 -8.76 -9.71
C TYR A 15 9.45 -9.83 -9.10
N GLY A 16 8.88 -10.88 -8.50
CA GLY A 16 9.63 -11.97 -7.87
C GLY A 16 10.63 -12.66 -8.81
N LYS A 17 10.33 -12.73 -10.11
CA LYS A 17 11.25 -13.30 -11.12
C LYS A 17 12.51 -12.45 -11.29
N GLN A 18 12.37 -11.13 -11.34
CA GLN A 18 13.47 -10.18 -11.47
C GLN A 18 14.33 -10.18 -10.19
N LEU A 19 13.69 -10.23 -9.01
CA LEU A 19 14.39 -10.39 -7.74
C LEU A 19 15.15 -11.71 -7.66
N ALA A 20 14.62 -12.80 -8.23
CA ALA A 20 15.32 -14.08 -8.28
C ALA A 20 16.54 -14.01 -9.20
N ALA A 21 16.39 -13.38 -10.37
CA ALA A 21 17.47 -13.18 -11.33
C ALA A 21 18.62 -12.32 -10.77
N SER A 22 18.33 -11.39 -9.86
CA SER A 22 19.34 -10.59 -9.15
C SER A 22 19.87 -11.25 -7.86
N GLY A 23 19.39 -12.43 -7.48
CA GLY A 23 19.78 -13.12 -6.25
C GLY A 23 19.13 -12.61 -4.95
N GLU A 24 18.20 -11.67 -5.03
CA GLU A 24 17.63 -10.96 -3.86
C GLU A 24 16.29 -11.51 -3.38
N LEU A 25 15.62 -12.39 -4.15
CA LEU A 25 14.29 -12.91 -3.79
C LEU A 25 14.29 -13.57 -2.39
N GLY A 26 15.33 -14.34 -2.07
CA GLY A 26 15.44 -15.00 -0.76
C GLY A 26 15.53 -14.00 0.41
N HIS A 27 16.24 -12.89 0.22
CA HIS A 27 16.32 -11.82 1.22
C HIS A 27 15.00 -11.07 1.35
N ALA A 28 14.34 -10.76 0.24
CA ALA A 28 13.03 -10.12 0.22
C ALA A 28 11.96 -10.95 0.95
N ILE A 29 11.91 -12.27 0.69
CA ILE A 29 10.98 -13.19 1.37
C ILE A 29 11.26 -13.24 2.87
N LYS A 30 12.55 -13.30 3.29
CA LYS A 30 12.92 -13.28 4.71
C LYS A 30 12.48 -12.00 5.41
N ALA A 31 12.63 -10.85 4.76
CA ALA A 31 12.20 -9.56 5.31
C ALA A 31 10.67 -9.48 5.46
N VAL A 32 9.90 -9.97 4.48
CA VAL A 32 8.44 -10.11 4.62
C VAL A 32 8.11 -11.04 5.78
N LYS A 33 8.77 -12.20 5.89
CA LYS A 33 8.54 -13.15 6.97
C LYS A 33 8.77 -12.54 8.35
N TRP A 34 9.84 -11.75 8.50
CA TRP A 34 10.14 -11.07 9.76
C TRP A 34 9.00 -10.15 10.21
N GLY A 35 8.48 -9.35 9.26
CA GLY A 35 7.32 -8.50 9.49
C GLY A 35 6.08 -9.31 9.86
N THR A 36 5.76 -10.35 9.09
CA THR A 36 4.54 -11.14 9.33
C THR A 36 4.60 -12.00 10.59
N ASP A 37 5.79 -12.50 10.98
CA ASP A 37 5.98 -13.20 12.26
C ASP A 37 5.66 -12.29 13.45
N TYR A 38 6.03 -11.01 13.36
CA TYR A 38 5.64 -10.01 14.36
C TYR A 38 4.13 -9.74 14.33
N LEU A 39 3.54 -9.56 13.15
CA LEU A 39 2.11 -9.27 13.02
C LEU A 39 1.22 -10.42 13.52
N ILE A 40 1.63 -11.68 13.34
CA ILE A 40 0.95 -12.85 13.94
C ILE A 40 0.95 -12.74 15.46
N LYS A 41 2.11 -12.47 16.08
CA LYS A 41 2.22 -12.29 17.54
C LYS A 41 1.40 -11.10 18.05
N ALA A 42 1.32 -10.04 17.26
CA ALA A 42 0.55 -8.84 17.58
C ALA A 42 -0.97 -9.06 17.49
N HIS A 43 -1.44 -10.14 16.84
CA HIS A 43 -2.85 -10.48 16.67
C HIS A 43 -3.19 -11.79 17.43
N PRO A 44 -3.21 -11.77 18.78
CA PRO A 44 -3.42 -12.96 19.61
C PRO A 44 -4.86 -13.48 19.60
N GLU A 45 -5.84 -12.61 19.30
CA GLU A 45 -7.27 -12.95 19.30
C GLU A 45 -7.96 -12.23 18.13
N PRO A 46 -9.06 -12.77 17.56
CA PRO A 46 -9.67 -12.27 16.32
C PRO A 46 -10.04 -10.78 16.27
N ASN A 47 -10.27 -10.14 17.43
CA ASN A 47 -10.61 -8.71 17.53
C ASN A 47 -9.64 -7.94 18.44
N VAL A 48 -8.39 -8.38 18.54
CA VAL A 48 -7.34 -7.72 19.34
C VAL A 48 -6.08 -7.60 18.50
N LEU A 49 -5.62 -6.38 18.25
CA LEU A 49 -4.37 -6.14 17.51
C LEU A 49 -3.49 -5.13 18.26
N TYR A 50 -2.27 -5.54 18.59
CA TYR A 50 -1.25 -4.65 19.12
C TYR A 50 -0.64 -3.81 18.00
N GLY A 51 -0.75 -2.49 18.12
CA GLY A 51 -0.34 -1.53 17.09
C GLY A 51 0.99 -0.84 17.36
N GLU A 52 1.42 -0.79 18.62
CA GLU A 52 2.61 -0.04 19.04
C GLU A 52 3.26 -0.65 20.27
N VAL A 53 4.59 -0.63 20.32
CA VAL A 53 5.41 -1.12 21.45
C VAL A 53 6.52 -0.12 21.74
N GLY A 54 6.40 0.56 22.87
CA GLY A 54 7.20 1.74 23.20
C GLY A 54 6.33 2.99 23.23
N ASP A 55 6.78 3.99 23.97
CA ASP A 55 6.18 5.32 24.00
C ASP A 55 7.15 6.30 23.34
N GLY A 56 6.70 7.00 22.30
CA GLY A 56 7.58 7.84 21.48
C GLY A 56 8.24 8.99 22.25
N ASP A 57 7.61 9.54 23.29
CA ASP A 57 8.22 10.61 24.08
C ASP A 57 9.43 10.06 24.86
N THR A 58 9.30 8.89 25.49
CA THR A 58 10.41 8.26 26.23
C THR A 58 11.47 7.62 25.32
N ASP A 59 11.07 7.02 24.20
CA ASP A 59 11.96 6.36 23.24
C ASP A 59 12.86 7.40 22.54
N HIS A 60 12.29 8.52 22.08
CA HIS A 60 13.07 9.57 21.39
C HIS A 60 13.93 10.43 22.31
N HIS A 61 13.65 10.46 23.62
CA HIS A 61 14.54 11.10 24.59
C HIS A 61 15.84 10.32 24.81
N CYS A 62 15.89 9.07 24.34
CA CYS A 62 16.95 8.12 24.63
C CYS A 62 17.85 7.93 23.40
N TRP A 63 19.06 8.50 23.43
CA TRP A 63 20.06 8.29 22.37
C TRP A 63 21.08 7.21 22.77
N GLN A 64 20.73 5.95 22.52
CA GLN A 64 21.60 4.80 22.76
C GLN A 64 21.35 3.67 21.76
N ARG A 65 22.20 2.64 21.78
CA ARG A 65 21.98 1.44 20.97
C ARG A 65 20.73 0.70 21.46
N PRO A 66 19.93 0.09 20.56
CA PRO A 66 18.68 -0.57 20.95
C PRO A 66 18.87 -1.70 21.98
N GLU A 67 20.02 -2.39 21.96
CA GLU A 67 20.37 -3.43 22.94
C GLU A 67 20.62 -2.91 24.36
N ASP A 68 20.89 -1.61 24.52
CA ASP A 68 21.17 -0.96 25.80
C ASP A 68 19.91 -0.26 26.39
N MET A 69 18.77 -0.33 25.70
CA MET A 69 17.55 0.39 26.07
C MET A 69 16.93 -0.07 27.38
N THR A 70 16.68 0.88 28.28
CA THR A 70 15.98 0.67 29.56
C THR A 70 14.66 1.44 29.66
N THR A 71 14.27 2.16 28.61
CA THR A 71 12.99 2.88 28.53
C THR A 71 11.81 1.90 28.50
N SER A 72 10.65 2.35 28.97
CA SER A 72 9.44 1.52 28.97
C SER A 72 9.03 1.13 27.55
N ARG A 73 8.93 -0.18 27.28
CA ARG A 73 8.41 -0.72 26.02
C ARG A 73 6.96 -1.19 26.15
N ARG A 74 6.10 -0.34 26.73
CA ARG A 74 4.68 -0.63 26.89
C ARG A 74 4.04 -0.95 25.54
N ALA A 75 3.23 -2.00 25.50
CA ALA A 75 2.47 -2.37 24.31
C ALA A 75 1.07 -1.76 24.34
N TYR A 76 0.65 -1.18 23.22
CA TYR A 76 -0.67 -0.59 23.00
C TYR A 76 -1.42 -1.37 21.91
N ARG A 77 -2.74 -1.43 22.06
CA ARG A 77 -3.60 -2.25 21.19
C ARG A 77 -4.89 -1.55 20.83
N ILE A 78 -5.52 -2.05 19.79
CA ILE A 78 -6.91 -1.83 19.46
C ILE A 78 -7.72 -3.08 19.78
N ASP A 79 -8.98 -2.88 20.15
CA ASP A 79 -9.95 -3.95 20.43
C ASP A 79 -11.38 -3.47 20.12
N THR A 80 -12.40 -4.26 20.47
CA THR A 80 -13.80 -3.90 20.17
C THR A 80 -14.30 -2.65 20.88
N SER A 81 -13.66 -2.26 21.99
CA SER A 81 -13.99 -1.04 22.75
C SER A 81 -13.17 0.18 22.31
N HIS A 82 -11.98 -0.07 21.77
CA HIS A 82 -11.06 0.93 21.25
C HIS A 82 -10.62 0.53 19.82
N PRO A 83 -11.48 0.76 18.80
CA PRO A 83 -11.25 0.25 17.44
C PRO A 83 -10.13 0.98 16.68
N GLY A 84 -9.68 0.38 15.58
CA GLY A 84 -8.72 0.95 14.63
C GLY A 84 -8.75 0.25 13.29
N SER A 85 -9.72 0.61 12.46
CA SER A 85 -10.01 -0.01 11.16
C SER A 85 -8.90 0.21 10.13
N ASP A 86 -8.24 1.35 10.19
CA ASP A 86 -7.06 1.67 9.39
C ASP A 86 -5.91 0.69 9.71
N LEU A 87 -5.51 0.60 10.97
CA LEU A 87 -4.43 -0.29 11.42
C LEU A 87 -4.77 -1.77 11.17
N ALA A 88 -5.98 -2.20 11.52
CA ALA A 88 -6.42 -3.58 11.30
C ALA A 88 -6.57 -3.91 9.81
N GLY A 89 -7.09 -2.97 9.01
CA GLY A 89 -7.21 -3.09 7.56
C GLY A 89 -5.86 -3.21 6.87
N GLU A 90 -4.91 -2.32 7.17
CA GLU A 90 -3.57 -2.41 6.58
C GLU A 90 -2.84 -3.69 7.02
N THR A 91 -3.05 -4.16 8.26
CA THR A 91 -2.48 -5.44 8.71
C THR A 91 -3.12 -6.64 8.00
N ALA A 92 -4.43 -6.58 7.72
CA ALA A 92 -5.11 -7.58 6.91
C ALA A 92 -4.55 -7.60 5.47
N ALA A 93 -4.33 -6.43 4.85
CA ALA A 93 -3.72 -6.31 3.53
C ALA A 93 -2.28 -6.88 3.51
N ALA A 94 -1.49 -6.58 4.54
CA ALA A 94 -0.12 -7.10 4.69
C ALA A 94 -0.10 -8.63 4.75
N MET A 95 -0.97 -9.23 5.57
CA MET A 95 -1.04 -10.69 5.71
C MET A 95 -1.64 -11.37 4.47
N ALA A 96 -2.66 -10.78 3.84
CA ALA A 96 -3.24 -11.30 2.61
C ALA A 96 -2.23 -11.29 1.45
N SER A 97 -1.55 -10.17 1.22
CA SER A 97 -0.50 -10.07 0.19
C SER A 97 0.69 -11.00 0.48
N ALA A 98 1.17 -11.05 1.72
CA ALA A 98 2.26 -11.96 2.11
C ALA A 98 1.89 -13.43 1.94
N SER A 99 0.63 -13.81 2.19
CA SER A 99 0.19 -15.19 1.97
C SER A 99 0.42 -15.67 0.53
N MET A 100 0.32 -14.77 -0.46
CA MET A 100 0.60 -15.09 -1.86
C MET A 100 2.08 -15.38 -2.09
N VAL A 101 2.97 -14.62 -1.45
CA VAL A 101 4.43 -14.83 -1.49
C VAL A 101 4.79 -16.23 -0.97
N PHE A 102 4.18 -16.66 0.13
CA PHE A 102 4.48 -17.95 0.75
C PHE A 102 3.70 -19.13 0.15
N ARG A 103 2.72 -18.90 -0.74
CA ARG A 103 1.78 -19.94 -1.21
C ARG A 103 2.45 -21.23 -1.67
N HIS A 104 3.53 -21.12 -2.43
CA HIS A 104 4.23 -22.28 -3.00
C HIS A 104 5.43 -22.73 -2.16
N HIS A 105 6.01 -21.84 -1.36
CA HIS A 105 7.21 -22.12 -0.56
C HIS A 105 6.90 -22.63 0.85
N ASN A 106 5.79 -22.19 1.44
CA ASN A 106 5.30 -22.61 2.75
C ASN A 106 3.77 -22.49 2.83
N PRO A 107 3.02 -23.46 2.28
CA PRO A 107 1.56 -23.41 2.22
C PRO A 107 0.89 -23.33 3.61
N ALA A 108 1.46 -23.97 4.63
CA ALA A 108 0.94 -23.92 5.99
C ALA A 108 0.98 -22.49 6.56
N TYR A 109 2.12 -21.81 6.44
CA TYR A 109 2.26 -20.42 6.85
C TYR A 109 1.42 -19.47 6.00
N SER A 110 1.30 -19.73 4.68
CA SER A 110 0.38 -18.98 3.81
C SER A 110 -1.06 -19.04 4.31
N ASN A 111 -1.55 -20.22 4.71
CA ASN A 111 -2.89 -20.40 5.25
C ASN A 111 -3.07 -19.72 6.63
N GLU A 112 -2.04 -19.78 7.49
CA GLU A 112 -2.03 -19.05 8.77
C GLU A 112 -2.20 -17.55 8.55
N LEU A 113 -1.41 -16.96 7.65
CA LEU A 113 -1.51 -15.53 7.29
C LEU A 113 -2.90 -15.18 6.74
N LEU A 114 -3.48 -16.01 5.87
CA LEU A 114 -4.84 -15.78 5.36
C LEU A 114 -5.89 -15.82 6.47
N ASN A 115 -5.75 -16.70 7.46
CA ASN A 115 -6.69 -16.77 8.57
C ASN A 115 -6.66 -15.48 9.40
N HIS A 116 -5.47 -14.99 9.77
CA HIS A 116 -5.35 -13.73 10.47
C HIS A 116 -5.83 -12.54 9.61
N ALA A 117 -5.55 -12.52 8.30
CA ALA A 117 -6.01 -11.47 7.40
C ALA A 117 -7.55 -11.36 7.36
N LYS A 118 -8.24 -12.50 7.24
CA LYS A 118 -9.71 -12.56 7.23
C LYS A 118 -10.32 -12.09 8.55
N GLN A 119 -9.73 -12.49 9.68
CA GLN A 119 -10.16 -12.07 11.01
C GLN A 119 -9.98 -10.56 11.21
N LEU A 120 -8.80 -10.02 10.88
CA LEU A 120 -8.51 -8.59 11.01
C LEU A 120 -9.38 -7.72 10.11
N PHE A 121 -9.65 -8.16 8.87
CA PHE A 121 -10.60 -7.45 8.01
C PHE A 121 -12.00 -7.40 8.63
N LYS A 122 -12.49 -8.54 9.13
CA LYS A 122 -13.79 -8.60 9.80
C LYS A 122 -13.84 -7.70 11.04
N PHE A 123 -12.77 -7.67 11.82
CA PHE A 123 -12.63 -6.79 12.98
C PHE A 123 -12.66 -5.31 12.53
N ALA A 124 -11.85 -4.94 11.55
CA ALA A 124 -11.75 -3.59 11.01
C ALA A 124 -13.08 -3.05 10.47
N ASP A 125 -13.81 -3.86 9.70
CA ASP A 125 -15.06 -3.44 9.06
C ASP A 125 -16.23 -3.37 10.07
N LYS A 126 -16.28 -4.30 11.02
CA LYS A 126 -17.35 -4.39 12.03
C LYS A 126 -17.25 -3.32 13.11
N TYR A 127 -16.04 -3.01 13.58
CA TYR A 127 -15.79 -2.04 14.64
C TYR A 127 -15.03 -0.85 14.07
N ARG A 128 -15.79 0.13 13.54
CA ARG A 128 -15.20 1.23 12.78
C ARG A 128 -14.62 2.33 13.65
N GLY A 129 -13.37 2.71 13.40
CA GLY A 129 -12.69 3.81 14.08
C GLY A 129 -11.28 4.02 13.58
N LYS A 130 -10.69 5.20 13.86
CA LYS A 130 -9.28 5.46 13.58
C LYS A 130 -8.42 4.93 14.72
N TYR A 131 -7.35 4.21 14.41
CA TYR A 131 -6.52 3.57 15.45
C TYR A 131 -5.89 4.60 16.40
N ASP A 132 -5.54 5.78 15.89
CA ASP A 132 -4.89 6.84 16.65
C ASP A 132 -5.84 7.52 17.67
N SER A 133 -7.14 7.26 17.58
CA SER A 133 -8.11 7.63 18.63
C SER A 133 -8.08 6.66 19.81
N SER A 134 -7.58 5.44 19.57
CA SER A 134 -7.46 4.35 20.55
C SER A 134 -6.05 4.25 21.12
N ILE A 135 -5.03 4.33 20.26
CA ILE A 135 -3.60 4.39 20.59
C ILE A 135 -3.14 5.84 20.46
N THR A 136 -3.48 6.66 21.45
CA THR A 136 -3.30 8.12 21.38
C THR A 136 -1.83 8.56 21.35
N VAL A 137 -0.91 7.73 21.86
CA VAL A 137 0.54 7.98 21.80
C VAL A 137 1.06 8.07 20.36
N ALA A 138 0.38 7.41 19.40
CA ALA A 138 0.75 7.43 17.99
C ALA A 138 0.43 8.76 17.27
N GLN A 139 -0.49 9.58 17.81
CA GLN A 139 -1.04 10.76 17.12
C GLN A 139 0.01 11.80 16.74
N LYS A 140 1.11 11.89 17.50
CA LYS A 140 2.21 12.83 17.23
C LYS A 140 3.12 12.35 16.09
N TYR A 141 3.04 11.08 15.69
CA TYR A 141 4.01 10.43 14.80
C TYR A 141 3.35 9.93 13.51
N TYR A 142 2.35 9.05 13.63
CA TYR A 142 1.69 8.38 12.51
C TYR A 142 0.17 8.54 12.58
N ARG A 143 -0.29 9.79 12.66
CA ARG A 143 -1.72 10.11 12.75
C ARG A 143 -2.51 9.56 11.55
N SER A 144 -3.71 9.04 11.79
CA SER A 144 -4.66 8.64 10.74
C SER A 144 -5.35 9.87 10.15
N VAL A 145 -4.77 10.45 9.09
CA VAL A 145 -5.26 11.69 8.50
C VAL A 145 -6.37 11.40 7.50
N SER A 146 -6.15 10.47 6.57
CA SER A 146 -7.14 9.99 5.59
C SER A 146 -8.37 9.34 6.22
N GLY A 147 -8.20 8.74 7.40
CA GLY A 147 -9.21 7.91 8.04
C GLY A 147 -8.93 6.43 7.81
N TYR A 148 -9.96 5.64 7.54
CA TYR A 148 -9.85 4.18 7.42
C TYR A 148 -10.55 3.60 6.19
N ALA A 149 -11.24 4.44 5.42
CA ALA A 149 -12.11 3.99 4.33
C ALA A 149 -11.31 3.37 3.20
N ASP A 150 -10.15 3.94 2.90
CA ASP A 150 -9.21 3.43 1.91
C ASP A 150 -8.55 2.12 2.36
N GLU A 151 -8.25 1.92 3.64
CA GLU A 151 -7.70 0.67 4.18
C GLU A 151 -8.70 -0.47 4.14
N LEU A 152 -9.99 -0.20 4.34
CA LEU A 152 -11.03 -1.22 4.18
C LEU A 152 -11.11 -1.71 2.73
N LEU A 153 -11.09 -0.79 1.76
CA LEU A 153 -11.04 -1.15 0.34
C LEU A 153 -9.72 -1.84 -0.03
N TRP A 154 -8.61 -1.40 0.54
CA TRP A 154 -7.27 -1.96 0.32
C TRP A 154 -7.17 -3.40 0.81
N ALA A 155 -7.61 -3.66 2.03
CA ALA A 155 -7.68 -4.99 2.60
C ALA A 155 -8.60 -5.91 1.79
N ALA A 156 -9.78 -5.42 1.37
CA ALA A 156 -10.69 -6.18 0.53
C ALA A 156 -10.05 -6.54 -0.84
N ALA A 157 -9.36 -5.60 -1.48
CA ALA A 157 -8.67 -5.86 -2.74
C ALA A 157 -7.57 -6.92 -2.62
N TRP A 158 -6.77 -6.86 -1.56
CA TRP A 158 -5.75 -7.88 -1.31
C TRP A 158 -6.33 -9.24 -0.94
N LEU A 159 -7.39 -9.27 -0.13
CA LEU A 159 -8.08 -10.50 0.22
C LEU A 159 -8.70 -11.14 -1.02
N TYR A 160 -9.37 -10.36 -1.89
CA TYR A 160 -9.87 -10.89 -3.16
C TYR A 160 -8.73 -11.45 -4.03
N GLN A 161 -7.64 -10.70 -4.20
CA GLN A 161 -6.49 -11.15 -5.00
C GLN A 161 -5.86 -12.42 -4.43
N ALA A 162 -5.85 -12.59 -3.10
CA ALA A 162 -5.28 -13.76 -2.45
C ALA A 162 -6.24 -14.96 -2.43
N THR A 163 -7.56 -14.78 -2.35
CA THR A 163 -8.50 -15.89 -2.12
C THR A 163 -9.40 -16.22 -3.30
N ASN A 164 -9.59 -15.27 -4.22
CA ASN A 164 -10.64 -15.28 -5.24
C ASN A 164 -12.07 -15.43 -4.65
N ASP A 165 -12.25 -15.04 -3.38
CA ASP A 165 -13.54 -15.09 -2.69
C ASP A 165 -14.40 -13.87 -3.09
N HIS A 166 -15.56 -14.15 -3.69
CA HIS A 166 -16.46 -13.14 -4.23
C HIS A 166 -17.01 -12.18 -3.17
N TYR A 167 -17.01 -12.56 -1.89
CA TYR A 167 -17.37 -11.63 -0.81
C TYR A 167 -16.55 -10.34 -0.86
N TYR A 168 -15.24 -10.43 -1.12
CA TYR A 168 -14.37 -9.26 -1.20
C TYR A 168 -14.52 -8.49 -2.51
N LEU A 169 -14.80 -9.18 -3.61
CA LEU A 169 -15.15 -8.54 -4.89
C LEU A 169 -16.43 -7.70 -4.74
N ASP A 170 -17.45 -8.27 -4.12
CA ASP A 170 -18.72 -7.61 -3.83
C ASP A 170 -18.52 -6.45 -2.86
N TYR A 171 -17.64 -6.59 -1.86
CA TYR A 171 -17.31 -5.50 -0.96
C TYR A 171 -16.76 -4.28 -1.71
N LEU A 172 -15.81 -4.49 -2.64
CA LEU A 172 -15.24 -3.43 -3.48
C LEU A 172 -16.30 -2.76 -4.37
N GLY A 173 -17.13 -3.57 -5.02
CA GLY A 173 -18.16 -3.06 -5.93
C GLY A 173 -19.25 -2.25 -5.21
N ASN A 174 -19.73 -2.78 -4.09
CA ASN A 174 -20.86 -2.21 -3.35
C ASN A 174 -20.46 -1.02 -2.45
N ASN A 175 -19.25 -1.03 -1.91
CA ASN A 175 -18.79 0.02 -0.98
C ASN A 175 -17.87 1.06 -1.63
N GLY A 176 -17.46 0.86 -2.89
CA GLY A 176 -16.45 1.70 -3.52
C GLY A 176 -16.82 3.18 -3.61
N ASP A 177 -18.10 3.51 -3.77
CA ASP A 177 -18.55 4.90 -3.78
C ASP A 177 -18.64 5.49 -2.36
N ALA A 178 -19.29 4.78 -1.44
CA ALA A 178 -19.46 5.21 -0.05
C ALA A 178 -18.13 5.34 0.73
N LEU A 179 -17.16 4.49 0.41
CA LEU A 179 -15.79 4.55 0.95
C LEU A 179 -14.85 5.35 0.06
N GLY A 180 -15.34 5.99 -1.00
CA GLY A 180 -14.59 6.96 -1.80
C GLY A 180 -13.58 6.38 -2.80
N GLY A 181 -13.45 5.06 -2.91
CA GLY A 181 -12.60 4.39 -3.89
C GLY A 181 -12.90 4.74 -5.35
N THR A 182 -14.16 4.94 -5.70
CA THR A 182 -14.60 5.37 -7.05
C THR A 182 -14.68 6.88 -7.22
N GLY A 183 -14.57 7.64 -6.13
CA GLY A 183 -14.78 9.10 -6.09
C GLY A 183 -13.47 9.89 -6.00
N TRP A 184 -12.64 9.60 -5.00
CA TRP A 184 -11.42 10.35 -4.69
C TRP A 184 -10.36 10.19 -5.77
N ALA A 185 -9.90 11.32 -6.29
CA ALA A 185 -8.82 11.40 -7.26
C ALA A 185 -7.56 11.85 -6.51
N MET A 186 -6.66 10.90 -6.21
CA MET A 186 -5.47 11.16 -5.41
C MET A 186 -4.24 11.44 -6.28
N THR A 187 -3.33 12.23 -5.73
CA THR A 187 -2.00 12.50 -6.29
C THR A 187 -0.89 12.02 -5.35
N GLU A 188 -1.23 11.14 -4.41
CA GLU A 188 -0.32 10.56 -3.45
C GLU A 188 -0.71 9.11 -3.13
N PHE A 189 0.30 8.34 -2.74
CA PHE A 189 0.16 6.97 -2.26
C PHE A 189 1.19 6.74 -1.17
N GLY A 190 0.80 6.21 -0.03
CA GLY A 190 1.71 6.02 1.09
C GLY A 190 1.06 5.33 2.28
N TRP A 191 1.77 5.37 3.41
CA TRP A 191 1.37 4.67 4.63
C TRP A 191 0.06 5.16 5.24
N ASP A 192 -0.39 6.39 4.95
CA ASP A 192 -1.67 6.96 5.40
C ASP A 192 -2.76 6.83 4.31
N VAL A 193 -2.45 7.05 3.03
CA VAL A 193 -3.44 7.07 1.94
C VAL A 193 -3.24 5.95 0.91
N LYS A 194 -4.26 5.10 0.72
CA LYS A 194 -4.19 3.86 -0.08
C LYS A 194 -5.00 3.92 -1.37
N TYR A 195 -5.86 4.94 -1.56
CA TYR A 195 -6.77 5.03 -2.71
C TYR A 195 -6.12 4.75 -4.07
N ALA A 196 -4.98 5.38 -4.38
CA ALA A 196 -4.28 5.15 -5.64
C ALA A 196 -3.85 3.68 -5.81
N GLY A 197 -3.37 3.04 -4.74
CA GLY A 197 -3.03 1.62 -4.72
C GLY A 197 -4.25 0.72 -4.92
N VAL A 198 -5.37 1.00 -4.22
CA VAL A 198 -6.65 0.31 -4.40
C VAL A 198 -7.12 0.42 -5.84
N GLN A 199 -7.09 1.62 -6.41
CA GLN A 199 -7.55 1.90 -7.77
C GLN A 199 -6.73 1.14 -8.80
N VAL A 200 -5.40 1.10 -8.67
CA VAL A 200 -4.52 0.28 -9.51
C VAL A 200 -4.84 -1.21 -9.38
N LEU A 201 -4.98 -1.72 -8.16
CA LEU A 201 -5.22 -3.15 -7.91
C LEU A 201 -6.61 -3.60 -8.42
N VAL A 202 -7.66 -2.81 -8.19
CA VAL A 202 -9.01 -3.09 -8.69
C VAL A 202 -9.09 -3.01 -10.22
N SER A 203 -8.33 -2.09 -10.83
CA SER A 203 -8.20 -2.02 -12.28
C SER A 203 -7.63 -3.30 -12.89
N LYS A 204 -6.70 -3.98 -12.19
CA LYS A 204 -6.20 -5.30 -12.59
C LYS A 204 -7.35 -6.29 -12.77
N PHE A 205 -8.30 -6.31 -11.83
CA PHE A 205 -9.43 -7.25 -11.87
C PHE A 205 -10.34 -6.95 -13.05
N LEU A 206 -10.59 -5.68 -13.35
CA LEU A 206 -11.33 -5.27 -14.54
C LEU A 206 -10.63 -5.71 -15.83
N LEU A 207 -9.34 -5.39 -15.97
CA LEU A 207 -8.54 -5.71 -17.16
C LEU A 207 -8.40 -7.21 -17.39
N GLN A 208 -8.46 -8.02 -16.33
CA GLN A 208 -8.48 -9.49 -16.40
C GLN A 208 -9.88 -10.08 -16.67
N GLY A 209 -10.91 -9.26 -16.85
CA GLY A 209 -12.29 -9.72 -17.04
C GLY A 209 -12.93 -10.31 -15.77
N LYS A 210 -12.37 -10.04 -14.59
CA LYS A 210 -12.81 -10.59 -13.30
C LYS A 210 -13.77 -9.69 -12.52
N ALA A 211 -14.12 -8.52 -13.05
CA ALA A 211 -15.01 -7.58 -12.37
C ALA A 211 -16.46 -8.09 -12.23
N GLY A 212 -16.89 -9.04 -13.06
CA GLY A 212 -18.24 -9.61 -13.01
C GLY A 212 -19.33 -8.52 -13.07
N PRO A 213 -20.34 -8.53 -12.18
CA PRO A 213 -21.41 -7.53 -12.17
C PRO A 213 -20.93 -6.12 -11.80
N HIS A 214 -19.74 -6.00 -11.20
CA HIS A 214 -19.19 -4.72 -10.71
C HIS A 214 -18.37 -3.97 -11.75
N SER A 215 -18.40 -4.39 -13.02
CA SER A 215 -17.62 -3.80 -14.11
C SER A 215 -17.78 -2.28 -14.21
N ALA A 216 -18.98 -1.74 -13.99
CA ALA A 216 -19.22 -0.29 -14.00
C ALA A 216 -18.53 0.45 -12.84
N ALA A 217 -18.55 -0.12 -11.63
CA ALA A 217 -17.84 0.45 -10.48
C ALA A 217 -16.33 0.35 -10.68
N PHE A 218 -15.83 -0.78 -11.19
CA PHE A 218 -14.41 -1.01 -11.40
C PHE A 218 -13.85 -0.13 -12.54
N ALA A 219 -14.66 0.20 -13.54
CA ALA A 219 -14.29 1.20 -14.55
C ALA A 219 -14.07 2.59 -13.91
N LYS A 220 -14.83 2.96 -12.86
CA LYS A 220 -14.57 4.20 -12.12
C LYS A 220 -13.27 4.12 -11.33
N TYR A 221 -12.95 2.97 -10.71
CA TYR A 221 -11.62 2.77 -10.09
C TYR A 221 -10.51 2.96 -11.12
N GLN A 222 -10.65 2.41 -12.33
CA GLN A 222 -9.69 2.59 -13.42
C GLN A 222 -9.53 4.05 -13.85
N GLN A 223 -10.62 4.81 -13.94
CA GLN A 223 -10.54 6.24 -14.21
C GLN A 223 -9.72 6.99 -13.15
N LYS A 224 -9.77 6.56 -11.89
CA LYS A 224 -8.97 7.17 -10.81
C LYS A 224 -7.52 6.69 -10.81
N ALA A 225 -7.27 5.43 -11.19
CA ALA A 225 -5.91 4.95 -11.46
C ALA A 225 -5.26 5.76 -12.58
N ASP A 226 -5.97 5.94 -13.71
CA ASP A 226 -5.54 6.79 -14.81
C ASP A 226 -5.28 8.22 -14.34
N TYR A 227 -6.18 8.82 -13.55
CA TYR A 227 -5.95 10.15 -12.98
C TYR A 227 -4.61 10.24 -12.23
N PHE A 228 -4.30 9.28 -11.35
CA PHE A 228 -3.03 9.26 -10.62
C PHE A 228 -1.83 9.20 -11.58
N MET A 229 -1.85 8.31 -12.58
CA MET A 229 -0.77 8.18 -13.57
C MET A 229 -0.59 9.47 -14.38
N CYS A 230 -1.69 10.01 -14.89
CA CYS A 230 -1.70 11.25 -15.66
C CYS A 230 -1.18 12.43 -14.83
N SER A 231 -1.56 12.52 -13.55
CA SER A 231 -1.07 13.55 -12.64
C SER A 231 0.44 13.47 -12.43
N CYS A 232 0.98 12.25 -12.34
CA CYS A 232 2.42 12.02 -12.21
C CYS A 232 3.15 12.44 -13.48
N LEU A 233 2.59 12.17 -14.66
CA LEU A 233 3.19 12.50 -15.96
C LEU A 233 3.05 13.98 -16.36
N GLY A 234 2.25 14.78 -15.66
CA GLY A 234 1.98 16.16 -16.05
C GLY A 234 0.94 16.28 -17.16
N LYS A 235 0.15 15.23 -17.39
CA LYS A 235 -0.87 15.11 -18.45
C LYS A 235 -2.31 15.10 -17.90
N GLY A 236 -2.47 15.25 -16.58
CA GLY A 236 -3.76 15.29 -15.89
C GLY A 236 -4.32 16.71 -15.77
N SER A 237 -5.57 16.79 -15.27
CA SER A 237 -6.24 18.06 -14.96
C SER A 237 -5.65 18.77 -13.73
N ARG A 238 -5.08 18.00 -12.81
CA ARG A 238 -4.24 18.48 -11.70
C ARG A 238 -3.01 17.58 -11.65
N ASN A 239 -1.84 18.19 -11.66
CA ASN A 239 -0.57 17.48 -11.77
C ASN A 239 0.23 17.59 -10.47
N VAL A 240 1.05 16.57 -10.20
CA VAL A 240 2.00 16.63 -9.09
C VAL A 240 3.08 17.65 -9.42
N GLN A 241 3.52 18.40 -8.41
CA GLN A 241 4.65 19.32 -8.60
C GLN A 241 5.92 18.52 -8.89
N ARG A 242 6.86 19.16 -9.59
CA ARG A 242 8.17 18.60 -9.86
C ARG A 242 9.25 19.60 -9.47
N THR A 243 10.40 19.09 -9.07
CA THR A 243 11.61 19.91 -8.94
C THR A 243 12.09 20.35 -10.34
N PRO A 244 12.98 21.36 -10.44
CA PRO A 244 13.58 21.74 -11.71
C PRO A 244 14.25 20.56 -12.45
N GLY A 245 14.86 19.63 -11.69
CA GLY A 245 15.46 18.40 -12.22
C GLY A 245 14.46 17.28 -12.53
N GLY A 246 13.15 17.52 -12.45
CA GLY A 246 12.11 16.58 -12.89
C GLY A 246 11.68 15.52 -11.87
N LEU A 247 12.18 15.57 -10.64
CA LEU A 247 11.74 14.69 -9.54
C LEU A 247 10.33 15.06 -9.09
N ILE A 248 9.46 14.07 -8.90
CA ILE A 248 8.16 14.26 -8.23
C ILE A 248 8.39 14.93 -6.86
N TYR A 249 7.68 16.03 -6.61
CA TYR A 249 7.79 16.80 -5.38
C TYR A 249 6.42 16.92 -4.71
N ARG A 250 6.25 16.19 -3.60
CA ARG A 250 5.02 16.18 -2.81
C ARG A 250 5.13 17.06 -1.57
N GLN A 251 6.25 16.98 -0.86
CA GLN A 251 6.49 17.71 0.38
C GLN A 251 7.98 17.87 0.68
N ARG A 252 8.31 18.81 1.58
CA ARG A 252 9.69 19.15 1.93
C ARG A 252 10.44 18.03 2.66
N TRP A 253 9.78 17.37 3.61
CA TRP A 253 10.40 16.34 4.46
C TRP A 253 10.04 14.95 3.99
N ASN A 254 11.02 14.06 3.87
CA ASN A 254 10.83 12.65 3.48
C ASN A 254 10.10 12.47 2.13
N ASN A 255 10.40 13.31 1.13
CA ASN A 255 9.74 13.30 -0.17
C ASN A 255 9.92 11.97 -0.93
N LEU A 256 11.10 11.33 -0.80
CA LEU A 256 11.45 10.15 -1.58
C LEU A 256 10.53 8.95 -1.35
N GLN A 257 9.81 8.89 -0.22
CA GLN A 257 8.80 7.86 -0.01
C GLN A 257 7.65 7.96 -1.02
N PHE A 258 7.24 9.19 -1.39
CA PHE A 258 6.19 9.42 -2.38
C PHE A 258 6.69 9.19 -3.81
N VAL A 259 7.96 9.53 -4.06
CA VAL A 259 8.61 9.25 -5.34
C VAL A 259 8.67 7.75 -5.58
N THR A 260 9.16 6.98 -4.61
CA THR A 260 9.30 5.51 -4.73
C THR A 260 7.94 4.82 -4.81
N SER A 261 6.96 5.21 -4.00
CA SER A 261 5.61 4.64 -4.05
C SER A 261 4.89 4.95 -5.38
N ALA A 262 5.00 6.17 -5.90
CA ALA A 262 4.45 6.53 -7.20
C ALA A 262 5.14 5.80 -8.35
N SER A 263 6.47 5.69 -8.31
CA SER A 263 7.26 4.97 -9.33
C SER A 263 6.89 3.49 -9.39
N PHE A 264 6.65 2.88 -8.22
CA PHE A 264 6.14 1.52 -8.14
C PHE A 264 4.76 1.38 -8.79
N LEU A 265 3.80 2.23 -8.43
CA LEU A 265 2.45 2.18 -9.03
C LEU A 265 2.46 2.41 -10.54
N LEU A 266 3.28 3.35 -11.02
CA LEU A 266 3.48 3.62 -12.46
C LEU A 266 3.99 2.37 -13.19
N SER A 267 4.96 1.66 -12.60
CA SER A 267 5.53 0.44 -13.17
C SER A 267 4.49 -0.69 -13.22
N VAL A 268 3.82 -0.95 -12.09
CA VAL A 268 2.82 -2.03 -12.00
C VAL A 268 1.64 -1.78 -12.93
N TYR A 269 1.14 -0.53 -12.98
CA TYR A 269 0.02 -0.21 -13.84
C TYR A 269 0.41 -0.21 -15.33
N SER A 270 1.65 0.15 -15.66
CA SER A 270 2.21 -0.05 -17.00
C SER A 270 2.11 -1.53 -17.40
N ASP A 271 2.55 -2.45 -16.55
CA ASP A 271 2.50 -3.90 -16.84
C ASP A 271 1.05 -4.40 -17.03
N TYR A 272 0.11 -3.91 -16.23
CA TYR A 272 -1.30 -4.27 -16.36
C TYR A 272 -1.90 -3.80 -17.68
N LEU A 273 -1.67 -2.54 -18.04
CA LEU A 273 -2.14 -1.97 -19.30
C LEU A 273 -1.49 -2.67 -20.50
N GLN A 274 -0.19 -2.92 -20.45
CA GLN A 274 0.56 -3.64 -21.49
C GLN A 274 0.02 -5.05 -21.70
N SER A 275 -0.28 -5.78 -20.61
CA SER A 275 -0.85 -7.13 -20.67
C SER A 275 -2.26 -7.14 -21.25
N ALA A 276 -3.02 -6.07 -21.06
CA ALA A 276 -4.37 -5.92 -21.59
C ALA A 276 -4.43 -5.29 -23.00
N GLY A 277 -3.30 -4.83 -23.55
CA GLY A 277 -3.28 -4.09 -24.81
C GLY A 277 -3.99 -2.73 -24.73
N MET A 278 -3.99 -2.10 -23.55
CA MET A 278 -4.71 -0.87 -23.24
C MET A 278 -3.75 0.30 -23.00
N HIS A 279 -4.26 1.53 -23.13
CA HIS A 279 -3.55 2.78 -22.80
C HIS A 279 -4.26 3.48 -21.63
N SER A 280 -3.54 4.35 -20.92
CA SER A 280 -4.15 5.23 -19.92
C SER A 280 -4.77 6.45 -20.60
N HIS A 281 -5.95 6.88 -20.15
CA HIS A 281 -6.67 8.02 -20.72
C HIS A 281 -6.43 9.29 -19.91
N CYS A 282 -5.57 10.18 -20.42
CA CYS A 282 -5.29 11.48 -19.80
C CYS A 282 -5.99 12.64 -20.49
N SER A 283 -6.14 13.76 -19.78
CA SER A 283 -6.73 15.00 -20.32
C SER A 283 -5.95 15.55 -21.52
N SER A 284 -4.62 15.35 -21.54
CA SER A 284 -3.75 15.75 -22.65
C SER A 284 -3.63 14.69 -23.77
N GLY A 285 -4.43 13.63 -23.74
CA GLY A 285 -4.41 12.54 -24.71
C GLY A 285 -4.00 11.18 -24.10
N PRO A 286 -4.09 10.09 -24.88
CA PRO A 286 -3.72 8.77 -24.41
C PRO A 286 -2.22 8.67 -24.07
N VAL A 287 -1.91 7.83 -23.08
CA VAL A 287 -0.54 7.54 -22.63
C VAL A 287 -0.27 6.05 -22.79
N ALA A 288 0.79 5.71 -23.52
CA ALA A 288 1.20 4.33 -23.70
C ALA A 288 1.82 3.75 -22.42
N PRO A 289 1.71 2.43 -22.18
CA PRO A 289 2.36 1.77 -21.03
C PRO A 289 3.87 2.08 -20.93
N SER A 290 4.57 2.11 -22.06
CA SER A 290 6.00 2.42 -22.11
C SER A 290 6.35 3.83 -21.62
N GLU A 291 5.46 4.80 -21.80
CA GLU A 291 5.64 6.16 -21.26
C GLU A 291 5.55 6.17 -19.73
N LEU A 292 4.62 5.41 -19.15
CA LEU A 292 4.51 5.27 -17.69
C LEU A 292 5.78 4.65 -17.10
N LEU A 293 6.26 3.56 -17.71
CA LEU A 293 7.47 2.87 -17.26
C LEU A 293 8.72 3.74 -17.43
N THR A 294 8.83 4.46 -18.55
CA THR A 294 9.95 5.40 -18.78
C THR A 294 9.98 6.50 -17.73
N PHE A 295 8.81 7.05 -17.37
CA PHE A 295 8.73 8.05 -16.32
C PHE A 295 9.05 7.46 -14.94
N ALA A 296 8.55 6.27 -14.60
CA ALA A 296 8.92 5.57 -13.37
C ALA A 296 10.44 5.36 -13.26
N LYS A 297 11.06 4.92 -14.36
CA LYS A 297 12.51 4.74 -14.44
C LYS A 297 13.25 6.05 -14.19
N SER A 298 12.81 7.17 -14.77
CA SER A 298 13.49 8.46 -14.56
C SER A 298 13.50 8.90 -13.10
N GLN A 299 12.46 8.57 -12.33
CA GLN A 299 12.40 8.85 -10.90
C GLN A 299 13.39 7.98 -10.10
N VAL A 300 13.53 6.69 -10.46
CA VAL A 300 14.52 5.80 -9.85
C VAL A 300 15.94 6.22 -10.21
N ASP A 301 16.18 6.56 -11.48
CA ASP A 301 17.45 7.07 -11.98
C ASP A 301 17.88 8.36 -11.24
N TYR A 302 16.92 9.26 -10.97
CA TYR A 302 17.18 10.45 -10.15
C TYR A 302 17.64 10.09 -8.74
N ILE A 303 16.98 9.13 -8.07
CA ILE A 303 17.34 8.68 -6.72
C ILE A 303 18.75 8.05 -6.70
N LEU A 304 19.10 7.30 -7.74
CA LEU A 304 20.40 6.65 -7.87
C LEU A 304 21.50 7.57 -8.43
N VAL A 305 21.18 8.84 -8.68
CA VAL A 305 22.10 9.86 -9.21
C VAL A 305 22.71 9.44 -10.56
N THR A 306 21.94 8.75 -11.40
CA THR A 306 22.35 8.43 -12.78
C THR A 306 22.01 9.55 -13.77
N THR A 307 21.27 10.57 -13.33
CA THR A 307 21.04 11.81 -14.06
C THR A 307 22.27 12.73 -13.94
N GLN A 308 22.97 12.96 -15.05
CA GLN A 308 24.17 13.81 -15.16
C GLN A 308 23.87 15.33 -14.99
N GLU A 309 23.29 15.76 -13.87
CA GLU A 309 23.33 17.18 -13.51
C GLU A 309 24.31 17.44 -12.36
N PRO A 310 25.09 18.54 -12.41
CA PRO A 310 25.96 18.92 -11.31
C PRO A 310 25.09 19.15 -10.08
N LEU A 311 25.48 18.57 -8.94
CA LEU A 311 24.87 18.86 -7.64
C LEU A 311 24.71 20.38 -7.50
N ALA A 312 23.47 20.85 -7.48
CA ALA A 312 23.17 22.23 -7.15
C ALA A 312 23.73 22.47 -5.74
N THR A 313 24.73 23.34 -5.64
CA THR A 313 25.26 23.82 -4.37
C THR A 313 24.14 24.51 -3.62
N TRP A 314 23.79 23.96 -2.45
CA TRP A 314 22.81 24.51 -1.52
C TRP A 314 23.23 25.88 -0.98
#